data_AF-A0A257XEH6-F1
#
_entry.id   AF-A0A257XEH6-F1
#
_cell.length_a   1.000
_cell.length_b   1.000
_cell.length_c   1.000
_cell.angle_alpha   90.00
_cell.angle_beta   90.00
_cell.angle_gamma   90.00
#
_symmetry.space_group_name_H-M   'P 1'
#
loop_
_entity.id
_entity.type
_entity.pdbx_description
1 polymer ?
#
loop_
_entity_poly.entity_id
_entity_poly.type
_entity_poly.pdbx_seq_one_letter_code
_entity_poly.pdbx_strand_id
1 'polypeptide(L)'
;MRQIQTRLALTHAALLLSAGLVQAADAVFPRGSSFGLVPPEGMVESTAFAGFEDRAKSASILIVEMPGSAYAQVEAGFTDAALASKGIIVDQRGNLPIADAKTLFVTGRQSAGTVMAKKWILLVGKPEATALVTVQVPEANADALPDDKVREILQSLAYRAPPTAQEQMSGLPFHLKDLSGFRPVKVIGNTAVVLTDGPKDIIENAEQAVFVAGIAPGAPRDDERRQFAMRALGSVPSVKEMRIERAEPLRINGQAGFEILAK
;
A
#
# COMPACT_ATOMS: atom_id res chain seq x y z
N MET A 1 10.30 -47.35 -76.10
CA MET A 1 9.80 -48.23 -75.02
C MET A 1 10.14 -47.59 -73.68
N ARG A 2 9.11 -47.33 -72.85
CA ARG A 2 9.05 -47.14 -71.39
C ARG A 2 10.23 -46.52 -70.60
N GLN A 3 9.86 -45.45 -69.87
CA GLN A 3 10.22 -45.13 -68.46
C GLN A 3 11.70 -44.77 -68.17
N ILE A 4 12.08 -43.87 -67.26
CA ILE A 4 11.53 -43.38 -66.00
C ILE A 4 11.81 -41.86 -65.90
N GLN A 5 10.81 -41.07 -65.48
CA GLN A 5 11.04 -39.72 -64.94
C GLN A 5 11.38 -39.84 -63.45
N THR A 6 12.56 -39.38 -63.04
CA THR A 6 12.91 -39.23 -61.63
C THR A 6 12.66 -37.78 -61.24
N ARG A 7 11.50 -37.50 -60.64
CA ARG A 7 11.22 -36.20 -60.01
C ARG A 7 11.91 -36.17 -58.65
N LEU A 8 12.92 -35.32 -58.51
CA LEU A 8 13.56 -35.00 -57.24
C LEU A 8 12.62 -34.05 -56.47
N ALA A 9 11.87 -34.57 -55.50
CA ALA A 9 11.05 -33.76 -54.61
C ALA A 9 11.92 -33.29 -53.44
N LEU A 10 12.21 -31.99 -53.40
CA LEU A 10 12.88 -31.33 -52.27
C LEU A 10 11.80 -30.97 -51.23
N THR A 11 11.68 -31.78 -50.18
CA THR A 11 10.76 -31.50 -49.06
C THR A 11 11.42 -30.51 -48.10
N HIS A 12 11.03 -29.22 -48.18
CA HIS A 12 11.37 -28.24 -47.14
C HIS A 12 10.38 -28.39 -45.98
N ALA A 13 10.84 -28.95 -44.86
CA ALA A 13 10.11 -28.91 -43.60
C ALA A 13 10.39 -27.56 -42.91
N ALA A 14 9.41 -26.65 -42.95
CA ALA A 14 9.44 -25.44 -42.15
C ALA A 14 8.98 -25.75 -40.72
N LEU A 15 9.94 -25.79 -39.79
CA LEU A 15 9.69 -25.95 -38.36
C LEU A 15 9.23 -24.58 -37.80
N LEU A 16 7.92 -24.41 -37.63
CA LEU A 16 7.35 -23.25 -36.94
C LEU A 16 7.64 -23.40 -35.43
N LEU A 17 8.68 -22.72 -34.93
CA LEU A 17 8.85 -22.51 -33.50
C LEU A 17 7.77 -21.54 -33.02
N SER A 18 6.68 -22.09 -32.48
CA SER A 18 5.76 -21.36 -31.62
C SER A 18 6.46 -21.08 -30.29
N ALA A 19 7.22 -19.99 -30.22
CA ALA A 19 7.66 -19.44 -28.94
C ALA A 19 6.41 -18.96 -28.19
N GLY A 20 5.91 -19.78 -27.27
CA GLY A 20 4.86 -19.37 -26.35
C GLY A 20 5.37 -18.20 -25.52
N LEU A 21 4.76 -17.02 -25.70
CA LEU A 21 4.86 -15.94 -24.74
C LEU A 21 4.20 -16.46 -23.45
N VAL A 22 5.02 -16.88 -22.49
CA VAL A 22 4.56 -17.08 -21.11
C VAL A 22 4.16 -15.70 -20.62
N GLN A 23 2.85 -15.40 -20.61
CA GLN A 23 2.35 -14.29 -19.83
C GLN A 23 2.65 -14.61 -18.37
N ALA A 24 3.57 -13.85 -17.77
CA ALA A 24 3.68 -13.82 -16.32
C ALA A 24 2.31 -13.38 -15.78
N ALA A 25 1.73 -14.18 -14.90
CA ALA A 25 0.48 -13.80 -14.26
C ALA A 25 0.68 -12.49 -13.49
N ASP A 26 -0.27 -11.57 -13.61
CA ASP A 26 -0.19 -10.28 -12.94
C ASP A 26 -0.45 -10.43 -11.43
N ALA A 27 0.24 -9.61 -10.64
CA ALA A 27 0.03 -9.56 -9.20
C ALA A 27 -1.40 -9.06 -8.89
N VAL A 28 -2.07 -9.74 -7.97
CA VAL A 28 -3.38 -9.36 -7.42
C VAL A 28 -3.15 -8.64 -6.10
N PHE A 29 -3.78 -7.48 -5.92
CA PHE A 29 -3.68 -6.66 -4.71
C PHE A 29 -4.95 -6.82 -3.86
N PRO A 30 -4.87 -7.44 -2.67
CA PRO A 30 -6.03 -7.55 -1.78
C PRO A 30 -6.61 -6.19 -1.40
N ARG A 31 -7.90 -6.16 -1.06
CA ARG A 31 -8.58 -4.92 -0.67
C ARG A 31 -7.85 -4.21 0.47
N GLY A 32 -7.56 -2.93 0.25
CA GLY A 32 -6.87 -2.07 1.21
C GLY A 32 -5.36 -2.31 1.30
N SER A 33 -4.78 -3.15 0.44
CA SER A 33 -3.36 -3.46 0.40
C SER A 33 -2.65 -2.73 -0.75
N SER A 34 -1.53 -2.09 -0.45
CA SER A 34 -0.54 -1.57 -1.41
C SER A 34 0.40 -2.67 -1.91
N PHE A 35 0.45 -3.82 -1.23
CA PHE A 35 1.18 -5.00 -1.66
C PHE A 35 0.25 -6.02 -2.33
N GLY A 36 0.76 -6.70 -3.33
CA GLY A 36 0.06 -7.76 -4.06
C GLY A 36 1.01 -8.87 -4.42
N LEU A 37 0.49 -10.01 -4.84
CA LEU A 37 1.28 -11.15 -5.30
C LEU A 37 0.48 -11.95 -6.32
N VAL A 38 1.13 -12.88 -7.01
CA VAL A 38 0.46 -13.84 -7.87
C VAL A 38 -0.11 -14.94 -6.96
N PRO A 39 -1.44 -15.03 -6.78
CA PRO A 39 -2.02 -16.03 -5.90
C PRO A 39 -1.77 -17.43 -6.49
N PRO A 40 -1.40 -18.42 -5.66
CA PRO A 40 -1.27 -19.78 -6.14
C PRO A 40 -2.64 -20.37 -6.52
N GLU A 41 -2.61 -21.42 -7.34
CA GLU A 41 -3.82 -22.11 -7.76
C GLU A 41 -4.68 -22.57 -6.57
N GLY A 42 -5.97 -22.27 -6.63
CA GLY A 42 -6.94 -22.60 -5.58
C GLY A 42 -7.05 -21.57 -4.45
N MET A 43 -6.14 -20.60 -4.35
CA MET A 43 -6.28 -19.48 -3.41
C MET A 43 -7.07 -18.32 -4.03
N VAL A 44 -7.99 -17.77 -3.24
CA VAL A 44 -8.81 -16.61 -3.61
C VAL A 44 -8.61 -15.49 -2.59
N GLU A 45 -8.91 -14.24 -2.97
CA GLU A 45 -8.86 -13.10 -2.05
C GLU A 45 -9.75 -13.37 -0.83
N SER A 46 -9.21 -13.15 0.37
CA SER A 46 -9.98 -13.32 1.60
C SER A 46 -10.91 -12.13 1.84
N THR A 47 -12.10 -12.41 2.37
CA THR A 47 -13.03 -11.38 2.84
C THR A 47 -12.82 -11.02 4.31
N ALA A 48 -11.97 -11.76 5.04
CA ALA A 48 -11.78 -11.61 6.48
C ALA A 48 -10.49 -10.87 6.84
N PHE A 49 -9.49 -10.86 5.96
CA PHE A 49 -8.20 -10.22 6.15
C PHE A 49 -7.59 -9.83 4.81
N ALA A 50 -6.63 -8.89 4.82
CA ALA A 50 -5.87 -8.55 3.63
C ALA A 50 -4.96 -9.72 3.22
N GLY A 51 -5.31 -10.40 2.14
CA GLY A 51 -4.57 -11.58 1.69
C GLY A 51 -5.41 -12.57 0.90
N PHE A 52 -4.97 -13.82 0.89
CA PHE A 52 -5.57 -14.92 0.13
C PHE A 52 -5.80 -16.16 1.01
N GLU A 53 -6.78 -16.98 0.66
CA GLU A 53 -7.10 -18.21 1.36
C GLU A 53 -7.52 -19.34 0.41
N ASP A 54 -7.15 -20.56 0.76
CA ASP A 54 -7.72 -21.80 0.24
C ASP A 54 -8.41 -22.50 1.41
N ARG A 55 -9.74 -22.41 1.45
CA ARG A 55 -10.55 -22.98 2.53
C ARG A 55 -10.59 -24.50 2.53
N ALA A 56 -10.40 -25.13 1.37
CA ALA A 56 -10.39 -26.59 1.27
C ALA A 56 -9.11 -27.16 1.91
N LYS A 57 -7.99 -26.46 1.77
CA LYS A 57 -6.70 -26.82 2.35
C LYS A 57 -6.42 -26.15 3.70
N SER A 58 -7.30 -25.27 4.15
CA SER A 58 -7.10 -24.40 5.31
C SER A 58 -5.78 -23.61 5.24
N ALA A 59 -5.36 -23.26 4.04
CA ALA A 59 -4.13 -22.51 3.79
C ALA A 59 -4.45 -21.02 3.64
N SER A 60 -3.54 -20.15 4.09
CA SER A 60 -3.71 -18.70 3.93
C SER A 60 -2.41 -17.97 3.70
N ILE A 61 -2.52 -16.82 3.03
CA ILE A 61 -1.48 -15.82 2.89
C ILE A 61 -2.04 -14.53 3.48
N LEU A 62 -1.45 -14.06 4.57
CA LEU A 62 -1.83 -12.81 5.25
C LEU A 62 -0.79 -11.74 4.94
N ILE A 63 -1.25 -10.54 4.60
CA ILE A 63 -0.41 -9.35 4.37
C ILE A 63 -0.76 -8.32 5.44
N VAL A 64 0.24 -7.94 6.25
CA VAL A 64 0.12 -6.85 7.22
C VAL A 64 1.02 -5.70 6.78
N GLU A 65 0.41 -4.55 6.51
CA GLU A 65 1.12 -3.33 6.09
C GLU A 65 1.35 -2.37 7.26
N MET A 66 2.54 -1.78 7.28
CA MET A 66 2.99 -0.79 8.26
C MET A 66 3.75 0.33 7.54
N PRO A 67 3.97 1.49 8.18
CA PRO A 67 4.84 2.53 7.63
C PRO A 67 6.25 2.01 7.31
N GLY A 68 6.93 2.58 6.31
CA GLY A 68 8.31 2.21 5.97
C GLY A 68 9.29 2.35 7.15
N SER A 69 9.05 3.31 8.04
CA SER A 69 9.83 3.50 9.27
C SER A 69 9.76 2.34 10.27
N ALA A 70 8.74 1.47 10.16
CA ALA A 70 8.55 0.34 11.08
C ALA A 70 9.52 -0.82 10.84
N TYR A 71 10.14 -0.93 9.65
CA TYR A 71 10.93 -2.11 9.25
C TYR A 71 11.98 -2.49 10.30
N ALA A 72 12.82 -1.53 10.72
CA ALA A 72 13.93 -1.81 11.64
C ALA A 72 13.45 -2.30 13.01
N GLN A 73 12.34 -1.72 13.52
CA GLN A 73 11.74 -2.15 14.78
C GLN A 73 11.16 -3.56 14.67
N VAL A 74 10.48 -3.85 13.55
CA VAL A 74 9.88 -5.17 13.32
C VAL A 74 10.99 -6.21 13.17
N GLU A 75 12.00 -5.95 12.35
CA GLU A 75 13.17 -6.82 12.12
C GLU A 75 13.90 -7.14 13.44
N ALA A 76 14.13 -6.14 14.31
CA ALA A 76 14.73 -6.36 15.62
C ALA A 76 13.89 -7.29 16.52
N GLY A 77 12.58 -7.35 16.32
CA GLY A 77 11.67 -8.26 17.00
C GLY A 77 11.66 -9.70 16.45
N PHE A 78 12.30 -9.97 15.32
CA PHE A 78 12.42 -11.32 14.74
C PHE A 78 13.54 -12.12 15.40
N THR A 79 13.56 -12.24 16.73
CA THR A 79 14.48 -13.15 17.45
C THR A 79 13.80 -14.49 17.75
N ASP A 80 14.57 -15.56 17.95
CA ASP A 80 14.00 -16.88 18.25
C ASP A 80 13.16 -16.84 19.53
N ALA A 81 13.62 -16.12 20.56
CA ALA A 81 12.87 -15.95 21.81
C ALA A 81 11.54 -15.21 21.60
N ALA A 82 11.52 -14.15 20.78
CA ALA A 82 10.30 -13.38 20.50
C ALA A 82 9.31 -14.13 19.59
N LEU A 83 9.79 -15.01 18.72
CA LEU A 83 8.94 -15.89 17.92
C LEU A 83 8.42 -17.06 18.76
N ALA A 84 9.25 -17.64 19.63
CA ALA A 84 8.86 -18.71 20.55
C ALA A 84 7.78 -18.26 21.54
N SER A 85 7.83 -17.01 22.03
CA SER A 85 6.77 -16.46 22.88
C SER A 85 5.41 -16.33 22.18
N LYS A 86 5.41 -16.32 20.83
CA LYS A 86 4.21 -16.40 19.99
C LYS A 86 3.86 -17.83 19.57
N GLY A 87 4.54 -18.83 20.14
CA GLY A 87 4.36 -20.25 19.82
C GLY A 87 4.97 -20.68 18.50
N ILE A 88 5.84 -19.86 17.88
CA ILE A 88 6.52 -20.18 16.62
C ILE A 88 7.89 -20.77 16.93
N ILE A 89 8.10 -22.00 16.47
CA ILE A 89 9.39 -22.70 16.46
C ILE A 89 10.04 -22.42 15.11
N VAL A 90 11.20 -21.78 15.11
CA VAL A 90 11.93 -21.42 13.89
C VAL A 90 12.66 -22.66 13.35
N ASP A 91 12.42 -22.99 12.08
CA ASP A 91 13.12 -24.07 11.38
C ASP A 91 14.30 -23.51 10.57
N GLN A 92 14.10 -22.40 9.84
CA GLN A 92 15.16 -21.74 9.07
C GLN A 92 15.01 -20.23 9.03
N ARG A 93 16.14 -19.54 8.94
CA ARG A 93 16.23 -18.09 8.69
C ARG A 93 17.06 -17.87 7.45
N GLY A 94 16.67 -16.90 6.63
CA GLY A 94 17.40 -16.56 5.43
C GLY A 94 16.91 -15.26 4.82
N ASN A 95 17.30 -15.08 3.57
CA ASN A 95 16.91 -13.95 2.77
C ASN A 95 16.09 -14.44 1.56
N LEU A 96 15.04 -13.71 1.19
CA LEU A 96 14.31 -13.94 -0.05
C LEU A 96 14.25 -12.62 -0.79
N PRO A 97 15.07 -12.41 -1.83
CA PRO A 97 15.26 -11.10 -2.44
C PRO A 97 13.99 -10.63 -3.15
N ILE A 98 13.59 -9.39 -2.87
CA ILE A 98 12.56 -8.63 -3.58
C ILE A 98 13.22 -7.36 -4.11
N ALA A 99 12.88 -6.96 -5.34
CA ALA A 99 13.47 -5.79 -5.97
C ALA A 99 13.29 -4.53 -5.11
N ASP A 100 14.38 -3.77 -4.93
CA ASP A 100 14.42 -2.52 -4.18
C ASP A 100 13.78 -2.61 -2.78
N ALA A 101 14.05 -3.71 -2.07
CA ALA A 101 13.51 -3.94 -0.74
C ALA A 101 14.55 -4.59 0.18
N LYS A 102 14.49 -4.24 1.47
CA LYS A 102 15.12 -5.02 2.54
C LYS A 102 14.23 -6.21 2.85
N THR A 103 14.81 -7.37 3.10
CA THR A 103 14.04 -8.60 3.29
C THR A 103 14.61 -9.45 4.42
N LEU A 104 13.71 -10.04 5.20
CA LEU A 104 14.02 -11.10 6.16
C LEU A 104 13.02 -12.22 5.94
N PHE A 105 13.52 -13.45 5.78
CA PHE A 105 12.70 -14.62 5.55
C PHE A 105 12.90 -15.64 6.67
N VAL A 106 11.79 -16.13 7.22
CA VAL A 106 11.77 -17.13 8.29
C VAL A 106 10.78 -18.23 7.93
N THR A 107 11.19 -19.47 8.13
CA THR A 107 10.28 -20.63 8.10
C THR A 107 10.20 -21.24 9.49
N GLY A 108 9.07 -21.81 9.82
CA GLY A 108 8.87 -22.42 11.12
C GLY A 108 7.54 -23.13 11.24
N ARG A 109 7.24 -23.59 12.44
CA ARG A 109 5.97 -24.21 12.80
C ARG A 109 5.36 -23.49 13.99
N GLN A 110 4.05 -23.32 13.97
CA GLN A 110 3.32 -22.71 15.07
C GLN A 110 2.27 -23.67 15.62
N SER A 111 2.27 -23.81 16.94
CA SER A 111 1.19 -24.49 17.66
C SER A 111 0.01 -23.54 17.86
N ALA A 112 -1.17 -23.97 17.42
CA ALA A 112 -2.44 -23.33 17.73
C ALA A 112 -3.41 -24.38 18.29
N GLY A 113 -3.37 -24.58 19.61
CA GLY A 113 -4.12 -25.66 20.26
C GLY A 113 -3.54 -27.03 19.89
N THR A 114 -4.35 -27.89 19.27
CA THR A 114 -3.94 -29.23 18.82
C THR A 114 -3.43 -29.27 17.38
N VAL A 115 -3.54 -28.16 16.65
CA VAL A 115 -3.14 -28.07 15.24
C VAL A 115 -1.75 -27.45 15.14
N MET A 116 -0.85 -28.15 14.46
CA MET A 116 0.42 -27.57 13.99
C MET A 116 0.22 -26.96 12.62
N ALA A 117 0.69 -25.73 12.44
CA ALA A 117 0.74 -25.07 11.15
C ALA A 117 2.19 -24.84 10.75
N LYS A 118 2.53 -25.19 9.50
CA LYS A 118 3.78 -24.76 8.87
C LYS A 118 3.63 -23.32 8.43
N LYS A 119 4.67 -22.51 8.62
CA LYS A 119 4.69 -21.07 8.37
C LYS A 119 5.91 -20.66 7.56
N TRP A 120 5.68 -19.72 6.67
CA TRP A 120 6.70 -18.93 6.00
C TRP A 120 6.38 -17.46 6.19
N ILE A 121 7.36 -16.71 6.66
CA ILE A 121 7.20 -15.32 7.04
C ILE A 121 8.24 -14.52 6.27
N LEU A 122 7.77 -13.60 5.44
CA LEU A 122 8.60 -12.65 4.73
C LEU A 122 8.30 -11.25 5.27
N LEU A 123 9.31 -10.63 5.87
CA LEU A 123 9.31 -9.21 6.16
C LEU A 123 9.97 -8.47 5.00
N VAL A 124 9.29 -7.46 4.47
CA VAL A 124 9.76 -6.61 3.36
C VAL A 124 9.74 -5.16 3.80
N GLY A 125 10.83 -4.43 3.55
CA GLY A 125 10.96 -3.01 3.84
C GLY A 125 11.29 -2.19 2.60
N LYS A 126 10.40 -1.27 2.26
CA LYS A 126 10.60 -0.19 1.28
C LYS A 126 10.60 1.17 2.03
N PRO A 127 11.12 2.25 1.44
CA PRO A 127 11.13 3.56 2.09
C PRO A 127 9.73 4.02 2.54
N GLU A 128 8.72 3.73 1.74
CA GLU A 128 7.34 4.18 1.96
C GLU A 128 6.53 3.19 2.83
N ALA A 129 6.86 1.90 2.81
CA ALA A 129 6.05 0.87 3.43
C ALA A 129 6.84 -0.37 3.89
N THR A 130 6.36 -0.99 4.96
CA THR A 130 6.80 -2.29 5.46
C THR A 130 5.66 -3.30 5.29
N ALA A 131 5.94 -4.49 4.77
CA ALA A 131 4.98 -5.58 4.69
C ALA A 131 5.47 -6.80 5.47
N LEU A 132 4.59 -7.39 6.26
CA LEU A 132 4.78 -8.70 6.86
C LEU A 132 3.84 -9.70 6.16
N VAL A 133 4.39 -10.52 5.29
CA VAL A 133 3.66 -11.53 4.52
C VAL A 133 3.83 -12.88 5.20
N THR A 134 2.73 -13.46 5.68
CA THR A 134 2.73 -14.76 6.35
C THR A 134 1.93 -15.77 5.54
N VAL A 135 2.61 -16.79 5.04
CA VAL A 135 1.99 -17.97 4.44
C VAL A 135 1.88 -19.04 5.53
N GLN A 136 0.73 -19.68 5.64
CA GLN A 136 0.54 -20.77 6.58
C GLN A 136 -0.38 -21.86 6.03
N VAL A 137 -0.11 -23.09 6.43
CA VAL A 137 -0.91 -24.28 6.11
C VAL A 137 -0.85 -25.26 7.29
N PRO A 138 -1.93 -25.97 7.63
CA PRO A 138 -1.84 -27.08 8.58
C PRO A 138 -0.80 -28.08 8.14
N GLU A 139 -0.03 -28.63 9.08
CA GLU A 139 1.05 -29.57 8.78
C GLU A 139 0.53 -30.82 8.04
N ALA A 140 -0.69 -31.26 8.35
CA ALA A 140 -1.39 -32.33 7.64
C ALA A 140 -1.62 -32.07 6.14
N ASN A 141 -1.58 -30.80 5.72
CA ASN A 141 -1.79 -30.35 4.34
C ASN A 141 -0.52 -29.71 3.74
N ALA A 142 0.64 -29.82 4.40
CA ALA A 142 1.86 -29.13 3.98
C ALA A 142 2.35 -29.52 2.58
N ASP A 143 2.07 -30.74 2.13
CA ASP A 143 2.41 -31.22 0.78
C ASP A 143 1.71 -30.41 -0.33
N ALA A 144 0.59 -29.77 -0.03
CA ALA A 144 -0.12 -28.94 -0.99
C ALA A 144 0.54 -27.58 -1.23
N LEU A 145 1.50 -27.20 -0.38
CA LEU A 145 2.28 -25.97 -0.54
C LEU A 145 3.75 -26.24 -0.23
N PRO A 146 4.49 -26.86 -1.18
CA PRO A 146 5.91 -27.12 -1.04
C PRO A 146 6.75 -25.85 -0.85
N ASP A 147 7.91 -26.03 -0.22
CA ASP A 147 8.81 -24.95 0.21
C ASP A 147 9.32 -24.05 -0.91
N ASP A 148 9.61 -24.64 -2.07
CA ASP A 148 10.00 -23.96 -3.30
C ASP A 148 8.83 -23.17 -3.88
N LYS A 149 7.63 -23.76 -3.87
CA LYS A 149 6.43 -23.07 -4.36
C LYS A 149 6.08 -21.85 -3.50
N VAL A 150 6.23 -21.94 -2.18
CA VAL A 150 6.03 -20.78 -1.28
C VAL A 150 7.04 -19.67 -1.56
N ARG A 151 8.31 -20.02 -1.81
CA ARG A 151 9.32 -19.03 -2.20
C ARG A 151 8.98 -18.34 -3.51
N GLU A 152 8.50 -19.08 -4.52
CA GLU A 152 8.05 -18.51 -5.79
C GLU A 152 6.87 -17.54 -5.60
N ILE A 153 5.85 -17.94 -4.82
CA ILE A 153 4.69 -17.09 -4.49
C ILE A 153 5.16 -15.80 -3.82
N LEU A 154 6.02 -15.91 -2.80
CA LEU A 154 6.54 -14.76 -2.08
C LEU A 154 7.45 -13.87 -2.92
N GLN A 155 8.20 -14.43 -3.88
CA GLN A 155 9.02 -13.68 -4.83
C GLN A 155 8.18 -12.91 -5.85
N SER A 156 6.94 -13.31 -6.08
CA SER A 156 6.00 -12.57 -6.92
C SER A 156 5.42 -11.31 -6.24
N LEU A 157 5.84 -11.01 -5.00
CA LEU A 157 5.36 -9.86 -4.26
C LEU A 157 5.68 -8.56 -5.01
N ALA A 158 4.63 -7.83 -5.35
CA ALA A 158 4.66 -6.53 -5.98
C ALA A 158 4.21 -5.45 -4.99
N TYR A 159 4.79 -4.26 -5.11
CA TYR A 159 4.37 -3.08 -4.38
C TYR A 159 3.83 -2.04 -5.35
N ARG A 160 2.66 -1.50 -5.03
CA ARG A 160 2.04 -0.37 -5.72
C ARG A 160 1.89 0.76 -4.71
N ALA A 161 2.75 1.76 -4.82
CA ALA A 161 2.68 2.93 -3.96
C ALA A 161 1.30 3.59 -4.08
N PRO A 162 0.67 3.98 -2.96
CA PRO A 162 -0.51 4.83 -3.01
C PRO A 162 -0.11 6.19 -3.61
N PRO A 163 -1.04 6.91 -4.28
CA PRO A 163 -0.76 8.25 -4.79
C PRO A 163 -0.31 9.17 -3.65
N THR A 164 0.78 9.87 -3.87
CA THR A 164 1.31 10.89 -2.96
C THR A 164 0.29 12.03 -2.78
N ALA A 165 0.38 12.78 -1.69
CA ALA A 165 -0.47 13.97 -1.50
C ALA A 165 -0.33 14.97 -2.67
N GLN A 166 0.88 15.09 -3.23
CA GLN A 166 1.16 15.92 -4.41
C GLN A 166 0.42 15.42 -5.66
N GLU A 167 0.38 14.11 -5.91
CA GLU A 167 -0.38 13.53 -7.02
C GLU A 167 -1.88 13.68 -6.80
N GLN A 168 -2.36 13.48 -5.58
CA GLN A 168 -3.76 13.66 -5.22
C GLN A 168 -4.24 15.11 -5.42
N MET A 169 -3.37 16.10 -5.23
CA MET A 169 -3.70 17.51 -5.48
C MET A 169 -4.13 17.78 -6.93
N SER A 170 -3.69 16.96 -7.90
CA SER A 170 -4.09 17.12 -9.29
C SER A 170 -5.60 16.91 -9.51
N GLY A 171 -6.27 16.18 -8.61
CA GLY A 171 -7.71 15.94 -8.65
C GLY A 171 -8.56 17.05 -8.01
N LEU A 172 -7.93 18.05 -7.37
CA LEU A 172 -8.64 19.14 -6.72
C LEU A 172 -9.30 20.06 -7.75
N PRO A 173 -10.46 20.65 -7.42
CA PRO A 173 -11.16 21.62 -8.29
C PRO A 173 -10.47 23.00 -8.37
N PHE A 174 -9.22 23.12 -7.89
CA PHE A 174 -8.39 24.31 -7.94
C PHE A 174 -6.91 23.90 -7.98
N HIS A 175 -6.06 24.85 -8.38
CA HIS A 175 -4.61 24.64 -8.42
C HIS A 175 -3.90 25.69 -7.55
N LEU A 176 -2.96 25.23 -6.74
CA LEU A 176 -1.99 26.09 -6.07
C LEU A 176 -0.76 26.19 -6.98
N LYS A 177 -0.47 27.39 -7.49
CA LYS A 177 0.62 27.63 -8.46
C LYS A 177 1.98 27.79 -7.80
N ASP A 178 1.99 28.35 -6.60
CA ASP A 178 3.18 28.58 -5.80
C ASP A 178 2.86 28.08 -4.39
N LEU A 179 3.68 27.15 -3.90
CA LEU A 179 3.57 26.61 -2.54
C LEU A 179 4.49 27.34 -1.57
N SER A 180 5.41 28.18 -2.05
CA SER A 180 6.31 29.00 -1.25
C SER A 180 7.05 28.23 -0.14
N GLY A 181 7.45 26.98 -0.43
CA GLY A 181 8.15 26.09 0.51
C GLY A 181 7.25 25.13 1.29
N PHE A 182 5.94 25.37 1.33
CA PHE A 182 4.99 24.42 1.92
C PHE A 182 4.92 23.14 1.10
N ARG A 183 4.76 22.00 1.78
CA ARG A 183 4.63 20.68 1.15
C ARG A 183 3.28 20.06 1.46
N PRO A 184 2.59 19.46 0.49
CA PRO A 184 1.30 18.83 0.75
C PRO A 184 1.50 17.55 1.56
N VAL A 185 0.71 17.41 2.61
CA VAL A 185 0.74 16.25 3.50
C VAL A 185 -0.54 15.44 3.42
N LYS A 186 -1.65 16.05 2.99
CA LYS A 186 -2.95 15.36 2.90
C LYS A 186 -3.93 16.08 1.99
N VAL A 187 -4.69 15.33 1.18
CA VAL A 187 -5.90 15.81 0.52
C VAL A 187 -7.14 15.34 1.31
N ILE A 188 -8.09 16.25 1.53
CA ILE A 188 -9.33 15.99 2.28
C ILE A 188 -10.51 16.06 1.31
N GLY A 189 -11.22 14.94 1.17
CA GLY A 189 -12.49 14.87 0.43
C GLY A 189 -12.44 15.31 -1.03
N ASN A 190 -11.24 15.37 -1.64
CA ASN A 190 -10.99 15.98 -2.95
C ASN A 190 -11.46 17.44 -3.07
N THR A 191 -11.58 18.17 -1.95
CA THR A 191 -12.01 19.58 -1.91
C THR A 191 -11.04 20.48 -1.18
N ALA A 192 -10.11 19.92 -0.41
CA ALA A 192 -9.08 20.66 0.29
C ALA A 192 -7.75 19.91 0.30
N VAL A 193 -6.67 20.67 0.48
CA VAL A 193 -5.32 20.17 0.72
C VAL A 193 -4.79 20.81 1.99
N VAL A 194 -4.10 19.99 2.78
CA VAL A 194 -3.32 20.43 3.92
C VAL A 194 -1.86 20.38 3.54
N LEU A 195 -1.16 21.48 3.81
CA LEU A 195 0.26 21.64 3.59
C LEU A 195 0.97 21.98 4.91
N THR A 196 2.26 21.66 4.98
CA THR A 196 3.11 21.95 6.13
C THR A 196 4.37 22.69 5.70
N ASP A 197 4.90 23.52 6.59
CA ASP A 197 6.24 24.08 6.51
C ASP A 197 7.05 23.67 7.75
N GLY A 198 8.15 22.96 7.51
CA GLY A 198 8.98 22.27 8.50
C GLY A 198 9.59 20.98 7.95
N PRO A 199 10.44 20.26 8.69
CA PRO A 199 11.12 19.03 8.22
C PRO A 199 10.27 17.73 8.18
N LYS A 200 9.00 17.74 8.61
CA LYS A 200 8.17 16.52 8.68
C LYS A 200 6.97 16.67 7.76
N ASP A 201 6.51 15.56 7.17
CA ASP A 201 5.32 15.55 6.30
C ASP A 201 4.10 14.98 7.05
N ILE A 202 3.91 15.43 8.29
CA ILE A 202 2.83 14.98 9.19
C ILE A 202 2.17 16.18 9.89
N ILE A 203 0.94 15.98 10.37
CA ILE A 203 0.20 16.98 11.17
C ILE A 203 0.09 16.44 12.59
N GLU A 204 1.13 16.66 13.40
CA GLU A 204 1.17 16.22 14.79
C GLU A 204 1.45 17.41 15.71
N ASN A 205 0.65 17.53 16.78
CA ASN A 205 0.85 18.45 17.91
C ASN A 205 1.18 19.91 17.54
N ALA A 206 0.80 20.37 16.35
CA ALA A 206 1.17 21.68 15.81
C ALA A 206 2.69 21.97 15.89
N GLU A 207 3.55 20.95 15.76
CA GLU A 207 5.01 21.09 15.81
C GLU A 207 5.58 21.93 14.64
N GLN A 208 4.76 22.13 13.60
CA GLN A 208 5.12 22.76 12.33
C GLN A 208 3.95 23.62 11.84
N ALA A 209 4.26 24.61 11.01
CA ALA A 209 3.24 25.49 10.47
C ALA A 209 2.34 24.70 9.51
N VAL A 210 1.02 24.85 9.66
CA VAL A 210 0.03 24.17 8.83
C VAL A 210 -0.74 25.21 8.03
N PHE A 211 -0.89 24.96 6.73
CA PHE A 211 -1.71 25.76 5.84
C PHE A 211 -2.77 24.86 5.19
N VAL A 212 -4.03 25.29 5.21
CA VAL A 212 -5.14 24.54 4.60
C VAL A 212 -5.77 25.42 3.53
N ALA A 213 -5.82 24.90 2.30
CA ALA A 213 -6.53 25.52 1.20
C ALA A 213 -7.65 24.58 0.74
N GLY A 214 -8.85 25.11 0.53
CA GLY A 214 -9.97 24.30 0.07
C GLY A 214 -11.16 25.10 -0.41
N ILE A 215 -12.04 24.40 -1.10
CA ILE A 215 -13.34 24.92 -1.55
C ILE A 215 -14.41 24.30 -0.65
N ALA A 216 -14.96 25.11 0.24
CA ALA A 216 -16.13 24.72 1.01
C ALA A 216 -17.40 24.82 0.13
N PRO A 217 -18.39 23.92 0.32
CA PRO A 217 -19.63 23.97 -0.44
C PRO A 217 -20.45 25.23 -0.10
N GLY A 218 -21.10 25.81 -1.12
CA GLY A 218 -21.98 26.98 -1.00
C GLY A 218 -21.41 28.25 -1.65
N ALA A 219 -22.25 29.28 -1.70
CA ALA A 219 -21.90 30.61 -2.23
C ALA A 219 -22.50 31.67 -1.29
N PRO A 220 -21.79 32.08 -0.22
CA PRO A 220 -22.35 32.96 0.79
C PRO A 220 -22.63 34.35 0.20
N ARG A 221 -23.76 34.94 0.59
CA ARG A 221 -23.99 36.37 0.38
C ARG A 221 -23.03 37.20 1.23
N ASP A 222 -22.91 38.48 0.92
CA ASP A 222 -21.99 39.38 1.62
C ASP A 222 -22.27 39.48 3.14
N ASP A 223 -23.54 39.47 3.53
CA ASP A 223 -23.98 39.48 4.93
C ASP A 223 -23.80 38.15 5.66
N GLU A 224 -23.59 37.04 4.93
CA GLU A 224 -23.41 35.69 5.48
C GLU A 224 -21.93 35.29 5.62
N ARG A 225 -21.00 36.08 5.06
CA ARG A 225 -19.57 35.73 4.97
C ARG A 225 -18.93 35.39 6.32
N ARG A 226 -19.26 36.14 7.38
CA ARG A 226 -18.76 35.85 8.74
C ARG A 226 -19.17 34.45 9.18
N GLN A 227 -20.44 34.11 9.05
CA GLN A 227 -20.95 32.82 9.52
C GLN A 227 -20.41 31.67 8.66
N PHE A 228 -20.26 31.90 7.35
CA PHE A 228 -19.61 30.96 6.44
C PHE A 228 -18.16 30.70 6.84
N ALA A 229 -17.36 31.75 7.08
CA ALA A 229 -15.97 31.64 7.49
C ALA A 229 -15.82 30.88 8.83
N MET A 230 -16.71 31.14 9.80
CA MET A 230 -16.73 30.42 11.08
C MET A 230 -17.02 28.93 10.90
N ARG A 231 -17.99 28.56 10.04
CA ARG A 231 -18.28 27.15 9.73
C ARG A 231 -17.11 26.47 9.01
N ALA A 232 -16.48 27.16 8.05
CA ALA A 232 -15.33 26.64 7.34
C ALA A 232 -14.15 26.40 8.29
N LEU A 233 -13.82 27.37 9.15
CA LEU A 233 -12.74 27.25 10.14
C LEU A 233 -13.00 26.09 11.13
N GLY A 234 -14.24 25.97 11.62
CA GLY A 234 -14.63 24.88 12.52
C GLY A 234 -14.69 23.50 11.85
N SER A 235 -14.66 23.41 10.52
CA SER A 235 -14.64 22.13 9.79
C SER A 235 -13.24 21.52 9.67
N VAL A 236 -12.18 22.29 9.95
CA VAL A 236 -10.81 21.82 9.85
C VAL A 236 -10.51 20.84 10.99
N PRO A 237 -10.15 19.58 10.69
CA PRO A 237 -9.75 18.64 11.72
C PRO A 237 -8.59 19.20 12.56
N SER A 238 -8.62 18.98 13.87
CA SER A 238 -7.65 19.49 14.87
C SER A 238 -7.83 20.94 15.33
N VAL A 239 -8.71 21.73 14.72
CA VAL A 239 -9.08 23.05 15.22
C VAL A 239 -10.19 22.91 16.27
N LYS A 240 -9.84 23.02 17.55
CA LYS A 240 -10.76 22.91 18.70
C LYS A 240 -10.53 24.06 19.68
N GLU A 241 -11.58 24.46 20.39
CA GLU A 241 -11.51 25.42 21.51
C GLU A 241 -10.84 26.76 21.18
N MET A 242 -11.12 27.31 19.99
CA MET A 242 -10.58 28.60 19.57
C MET A 242 -11.23 29.77 20.30
N ARG A 243 -10.39 30.74 20.67
CA ARG A 243 -10.81 32.08 21.07
C ARG A 243 -10.55 33.06 19.93
N ILE A 244 -11.64 33.58 19.34
CA ILE A 244 -11.56 34.59 18.30
C ILE A 244 -11.00 35.89 18.89
N GLU A 245 -9.94 36.41 18.27
CA GLU A 245 -9.37 37.71 18.59
C GLU A 245 -9.84 38.78 17.61
N ARG A 246 -9.99 38.42 16.33
CA ARG A 246 -10.48 39.32 15.27
C ARG A 246 -11.32 38.57 14.25
N ALA A 247 -12.37 39.22 13.74
CA ALA A 247 -13.23 38.66 12.70
C ALA A 247 -13.86 39.79 11.86
N GLU A 248 -13.28 40.09 10.70
CA GLU A 248 -13.64 41.27 9.91
C GLU A 248 -13.60 41.04 8.38
N PRO A 249 -14.34 41.85 7.59
CA PRO A 249 -14.23 41.83 6.14
C PRO A 249 -12.83 42.23 5.67
N LEU A 250 -12.33 41.56 4.62
CA LEU A 250 -11.04 41.88 4.00
C LEU A 250 -11.18 41.87 2.47
N ARG A 251 -10.17 42.36 1.75
CA ARG A 251 -10.08 42.22 0.29
C ARG A 251 -8.92 41.29 -0.09
N ILE A 252 -9.24 40.16 -0.73
CA ILE A 252 -8.25 39.21 -1.25
C ILE A 252 -8.19 39.42 -2.77
N ASN A 253 -7.08 39.96 -3.27
CA ASN A 253 -6.90 40.26 -4.69
C ASN A 253 -8.09 41.05 -5.30
N GLY A 254 -8.59 42.06 -4.56
CA GLY A 254 -9.74 42.88 -4.95
C GLY A 254 -11.12 42.26 -4.70
N GLN A 255 -11.21 40.94 -4.46
CA GLN A 255 -12.46 40.25 -4.14
C GLN A 255 -12.82 40.40 -2.67
N ALA A 256 -14.12 40.42 -2.36
CA ALA A 256 -14.61 40.44 -0.98
C ALA A 256 -14.24 39.12 -0.28
N GLY A 257 -13.59 39.23 0.87
CA GLY A 257 -13.20 38.13 1.75
C GLY A 257 -13.56 38.42 3.20
N PHE A 258 -13.25 37.47 4.07
CA PHE A 258 -13.49 37.60 5.51
C PHE A 258 -12.34 36.93 6.26
N GLU A 259 -11.72 37.64 7.19
CA GLU A 259 -10.61 37.13 8.00
C GLU A 259 -11.12 36.73 9.38
N ILE A 260 -10.59 35.62 9.91
CA ILE A 260 -10.72 35.27 11.32
C ILE A 260 -9.31 35.03 11.86
N LEU A 261 -8.95 35.77 12.90
CA LEU A 261 -7.76 35.52 13.72
C LEU A 261 -8.23 34.93 15.05
N ALA A 262 -7.72 33.77 15.40
CA ALA A 262 -8.07 33.06 16.63
C ALA A 262 -6.83 32.40 17.25
N LYS A 263 -6.90 32.11 18.55
CA LYS A 263 -5.88 31.38 19.30
C LYS A 263 -6.46 30.28 20.16
#